data_AF-A0A848EN75-F1
#
_entry.id   AF-A0A848EN75-F1
#
_cell.length_a   1.000
_cell.length_b   1.000
_cell.length_c   1.000
_cell.angle_alpha   90.00
_cell.angle_beta   90.00
_cell.angle_gamma   90.00
#
_symmetry.space_group_name_H-M   'P 1'
#
loop_
_entity.id
_entity.type
_entity.pdbx_description
1 polymer ?
#
loop_
_entity_poly.entity_id
_entity_poly.type
_entity_poly.pdbx_seq_one_letter_code
_entity_poly.pdbx_strand_id
1 'polypeptide(L)'
;MVGTHNISHVDDLAIDFEDLMLEVYKNVEGRLPPALRDNEPDTESTEKELSDDVTEVLNDVDPKEMDCLLSEYVCNGGDEWAHWNPSYRNSESGESLHRNKKSGIWVDWRLCEEDEDGGLLGGFGLVSLFAAERGRIEDPTQELNGEEWVNAYNNLRSKSNLELPELEDADKGIDVDELRRWSQIRDGYKRAYNKTERGKCDQAAADKI
;
A
#
# COMPACT_ATOMS: atom_id res chain seq x y z
N MET A 1 -56.98 4.45 -29.61
CA MET A 1 -56.52 3.54 -28.55
C MET A 1 -55.03 3.33 -28.80
N VAL A 2 -54.18 4.10 -28.14
CA VAL A 2 -52.72 4.04 -28.29
C VAL A 2 -52.18 3.68 -26.92
N GLY A 3 -51.53 2.52 -26.82
CA GLY A 3 -51.08 1.95 -25.55
C GLY A 3 -49.90 2.72 -24.98
N THR A 4 -50.07 3.22 -23.77
CA THR A 4 -48.98 3.70 -22.91
C THR A 4 -48.14 2.51 -22.49
N HIS A 5 -46.91 2.41 -22.99
CA HIS A 5 -45.93 1.51 -22.40
C HIS A 5 -45.34 2.20 -21.16
N ASN A 6 -45.53 1.56 -20.02
CA ASN A 6 -44.84 1.87 -18.78
C ASN A 6 -43.33 1.73 -19.02
N ILE A 7 -42.58 2.80 -18.78
CA ILE A 7 -41.14 2.72 -18.57
C ILE A 7 -40.98 2.44 -17.07
N SER A 8 -40.85 1.16 -16.74
CA SER A 8 -40.43 0.70 -15.41
C SER A 8 -38.91 0.64 -15.36
N HIS A 9 -38.36 1.09 -14.23
CA HIS A 9 -36.95 1.04 -13.81
C HIS A 9 -35.96 1.89 -14.59
N VAL A 10 -35.57 2.98 -13.93
CA VAL A 10 -34.25 3.60 -14.08
C VAL A 10 -33.31 2.70 -13.29
N ASP A 11 -32.70 1.73 -13.95
CA ASP A 11 -31.47 1.13 -13.45
C ASP A 11 -30.34 2.11 -13.75
N ASP A 12 -29.65 2.52 -12.69
CA ASP A 12 -28.49 3.41 -12.72
C ASP A 12 -27.46 2.90 -13.73
N LEU A 13 -27.33 3.61 -14.86
CA LEU A 13 -26.17 3.52 -15.72
C LEU A 13 -25.00 4.14 -14.95
N ALA A 14 -24.31 3.32 -14.16
CA ALA A 14 -22.97 3.62 -13.68
C ALA A 14 -22.06 3.68 -14.91
N ILE A 15 -21.99 4.86 -15.53
CA ILE A 15 -20.96 5.15 -16.53
C ILE A 15 -19.66 5.21 -15.75
N ASP A 16 -18.86 4.16 -15.86
CA ASP A 16 -17.51 4.17 -15.35
C ASP A 16 -16.71 5.21 -16.15
N PHE A 17 -16.40 6.31 -15.47
CA PHE A 17 -15.74 7.46 -16.07
C PHE A 17 -14.31 7.10 -16.52
N GLU A 18 -13.70 6.09 -15.90
CA GLU A 18 -12.37 5.61 -16.25
C GLU A 18 -12.39 4.89 -17.61
N ASP A 19 -13.36 4.00 -17.82
CA ASP A 19 -13.56 3.30 -19.09
C ASP A 19 -13.86 4.27 -20.25
N LEU A 20 -14.71 5.28 -19.99
CA LEU A 20 -15.04 6.31 -20.99
C LEU A 20 -13.79 7.11 -21.40
N MET A 21 -12.93 7.46 -20.43
CA MET A 21 -11.71 8.23 -20.68
C MET A 21 -10.66 7.41 -21.44
N LEU A 22 -10.56 6.12 -21.13
CA LEU A 22 -9.71 5.14 -21.80
C LEU A 22 -10.08 4.96 -23.28
N GLU A 23 -11.37 4.83 -23.58
CA GLU A 23 -11.87 4.64 -24.94
C GLU A 23 -11.69 5.90 -25.81
N VAL A 24 -11.86 7.09 -25.23
CA VAL A 24 -11.57 8.37 -25.91
C VAL A 24 -10.09 8.51 -26.23
N TYR A 25 -9.20 8.14 -25.31
CA TYR A 25 -7.75 8.21 -25.54
C TYR A 25 -7.30 7.30 -26.69
N LYS A 26 -7.78 6.05 -26.69
CA LYS A 26 -7.45 5.05 -27.72
C LYS A 26 -7.87 5.50 -29.12
N ASN A 27 -9.02 6.16 -29.23
CA ASN A 27 -9.55 6.68 -30.50
C ASN A 27 -8.78 7.91 -31.03
N VAL A 28 -8.20 8.73 -30.14
CA VAL A 28 -7.47 9.95 -30.54
C VAL A 28 -6.01 9.65 -30.88
N GLU A 29 -5.34 8.83 -30.07
CA GLU A 29 -3.90 8.59 -30.19
C GLU A 29 -3.58 7.30 -30.98
N GLY A 30 -4.59 6.49 -31.31
CA GLY A 30 -4.42 5.19 -31.96
C GLY A 30 -3.69 4.16 -31.11
N ARG A 31 -3.52 4.44 -29.80
CA ARG A 31 -2.81 3.63 -28.81
C ARG A 31 -3.35 3.89 -27.41
N LEU A 32 -3.17 2.95 -26.48
CA LEU A 32 -3.45 3.18 -25.05
C LEU A 32 -2.50 4.24 -24.46
N PRO A 33 -2.90 4.91 -23.36
CA PRO A 33 -2.01 5.80 -22.62
C PRO A 33 -0.68 5.10 -22.33
N PRO A 34 0.46 5.81 -22.30
CA PRO A 34 1.75 5.22 -21.96
C PRO A 34 1.73 4.43 -20.65
N ALA A 35 0.87 4.85 -19.69
CA ALA A 35 0.64 4.19 -18.41
C ALA A 35 -0.07 2.82 -18.49
N LEU A 36 -0.59 2.44 -19.66
CA LEU A 36 -1.34 1.21 -19.90
C LEU A 36 -0.80 0.45 -21.12
N ARG A 37 0.41 0.78 -21.58
CA ARG A 37 1.12 -0.09 -22.51
C ARG A 37 1.63 -1.28 -21.71
N ASP A 38 1.20 -2.47 -22.13
CA ASP A 38 1.81 -3.74 -21.73
C ASP A 38 3.33 -3.61 -21.80
N ASN A 39 3.94 -3.40 -20.64
CA ASN A 39 5.28 -3.84 -20.39
C ASN A 39 5.11 -5.16 -19.63
N GLU A 40 5.73 -6.21 -20.16
CA GLU A 40 6.22 -7.31 -19.33
C GLU A 40 6.84 -6.74 -18.04
N PRO A 41 6.72 -7.46 -16.91
CA PRO A 41 6.73 -6.85 -15.58
C PRO A 41 8.10 -6.28 -15.22
N ASP A 42 8.29 -4.99 -15.49
CA ASP A 42 9.17 -4.16 -14.69
C ASP A 42 8.29 -3.45 -13.66
N THR A 43 8.09 -4.14 -12.53
CA THR A 43 7.63 -3.55 -11.29
C THR A 43 8.74 -2.66 -10.72
N GLU A 44 8.99 -1.52 -11.35
CA GLU A 44 9.49 -0.35 -10.63
C GLU A 44 8.30 0.55 -10.34
N SER A 45 7.49 0.07 -9.39
CA SER A 45 6.59 0.91 -8.62
C SER A 45 7.37 2.12 -8.16
N THR A 46 6.92 3.31 -8.51
CA THR A 46 7.40 4.57 -7.93
C THR A 46 6.86 4.75 -6.50
N GLU A 47 6.88 3.66 -5.73
CA GLU A 47 6.63 3.53 -4.29
C GLU A 47 7.89 3.00 -3.56
N LYS A 48 9.01 2.78 -4.26
CA LYS A 48 10.05 1.84 -3.84
C LYS A 48 11.41 2.45 -3.46
N GLU A 49 11.42 3.54 -2.70
CA GLU A 49 12.67 3.98 -2.04
C GLU A 49 12.50 4.35 -0.56
N LEU A 50 11.28 4.58 -0.07
CA LEU A 50 11.05 4.97 1.34
C LEU A 50 10.72 3.79 2.27
N SER A 51 10.07 2.73 1.76
CA SER A 51 9.68 1.58 2.58
C SER A 51 10.84 0.64 2.85
N ASP A 52 11.78 0.52 1.91
CA ASP A 52 12.88 -0.45 2.00
C ASP A 52 13.87 -0.05 3.10
N ASP A 53 14.21 1.24 3.21
CA ASP A 53 15.08 1.77 4.26
C ASP A 53 14.51 1.57 5.67
N VAL A 54 13.23 1.87 5.88
CA VAL A 54 12.57 1.71 7.18
C VAL A 54 12.44 0.23 7.54
N THR A 55 12.11 -0.61 6.56
CA THR A 55 11.98 -2.06 6.77
C THR A 55 13.34 -2.71 7.05
N GLU A 56 14.41 -2.28 6.38
CA GLU A 56 15.78 -2.73 6.64
C GLU A 56 16.20 -2.38 8.07
N VAL A 57 15.98 -1.13 8.50
CA VAL A 57 16.26 -0.71 9.88
C VAL A 57 15.46 -1.55 10.88
N LEU A 58 14.17 -1.78 10.63
CA LEU A 58 13.33 -2.62 11.51
C LEU A 58 13.77 -4.09 11.55
N ASN A 59 14.32 -4.61 10.45
CA ASN A 59 14.87 -5.97 10.40
C ASN A 59 16.19 -6.08 11.18
N ASP A 60 16.97 -5.00 11.27
CA ASP A 60 18.23 -4.97 12.01
C ASP A 60 18.06 -4.70 13.52
N VAL A 61 16.94 -4.12 13.94
CA VAL A 61 16.64 -3.89 15.36
C VAL A 61 16.70 -5.19 16.16
N ASP A 62 17.42 -5.21 17.29
CA ASP A 62 17.33 -6.30 18.26
C ASP A 62 16.06 -6.11 19.11
N PRO A 63 15.04 -6.99 19.00
CA PRO A 63 13.80 -6.83 19.73
C PRO A 63 13.99 -6.98 21.24
N LYS A 64 15.10 -7.55 21.72
CA LYS A 64 15.41 -7.62 23.16
C LYS A 64 15.70 -6.26 23.77
N GLU A 65 16.10 -5.30 22.95
CA GLU A 65 16.37 -3.93 23.38
C GLU A 65 15.10 -3.07 23.36
N MET A 66 13.96 -3.62 22.91
CA MET A 66 12.70 -2.89 22.83
C MET A 66 11.81 -3.14 24.06
N ASP A 67 11.63 -2.11 24.88
CA ASP A 67 10.77 -2.19 26.08
C ASP A 67 9.27 -2.27 25.76
N CYS A 68 8.90 -2.02 24.51
CA CYS A 68 7.50 -1.87 24.08
C CYS A 68 6.86 -3.14 23.52
N LEU A 69 7.67 -4.19 23.28
CA LEU A 69 7.20 -5.51 22.88
C LEU A 69 6.68 -6.28 24.09
N LEU A 70 5.59 -7.01 23.89
CA LEU A 70 4.95 -7.81 24.93
C LEU A 70 5.34 -9.29 24.85
N SER A 71 5.77 -9.78 23.68
CA SER A 71 6.30 -11.14 23.54
C SER A 71 7.62 -11.27 24.28
N GLU A 72 7.75 -12.35 25.06
CA GLU A 72 8.89 -12.54 25.96
C GLU A 72 9.99 -13.35 25.30
N TYR A 73 11.24 -12.91 25.41
CA TYR A 73 12.37 -13.69 24.94
C TYR A 73 12.55 -14.94 25.81
N VAL A 74 12.65 -16.12 25.17
CA VAL A 74 12.82 -17.39 25.88
C VAL A 74 14.27 -17.85 25.82
N CYS A 75 14.79 -18.11 24.62
CA CYS A 75 16.12 -18.68 24.46
C CYS A 75 16.72 -18.44 23.08
N ASN A 76 18.00 -18.76 22.97
CA ASN A 76 18.71 -18.77 21.69
C ASN A 76 18.46 -20.12 20.99
N GLY A 77 17.83 -20.11 19.82
CA GLY A 77 17.46 -21.29 19.03
C GLY A 77 18.58 -21.84 18.14
N GLY A 78 19.80 -21.37 18.30
CA GLY A 78 20.95 -21.73 17.46
C GLY A 78 21.65 -20.49 16.90
N ASP A 79 22.27 -20.60 15.73
CA ASP A 79 22.92 -19.45 15.09
C ASP A 79 21.90 -18.55 14.37
N GLU A 80 20.91 -19.15 13.72
CA GLU A 80 19.95 -18.44 12.87
C GLU A 80 18.70 -17.94 13.60
N TRP A 81 18.25 -18.62 14.65
CA TRP A 81 16.93 -18.40 15.24
C TRP A 81 16.98 -18.00 16.71
N ALA A 82 16.02 -17.17 17.13
CA ALA A 82 15.74 -16.82 18.51
C ALA A 82 14.28 -17.15 18.85
N HIS A 83 14.03 -17.76 20.02
CA HIS A 83 12.70 -18.20 20.42
C HIS A 83 12.06 -17.21 21.40
N TRP A 84 10.76 -17.01 21.24
CA TRP A 84 9.95 -16.07 21.97
C TRP A 84 8.60 -16.69 22.34
N ASN A 85 8.02 -16.21 23.43
CA ASN A 85 6.68 -16.53 23.88
C ASN A 85 5.71 -15.45 23.35
N PRO A 86 4.78 -15.78 22.43
CA PRO A 86 3.88 -14.79 21.88
C PRO A 86 2.90 -14.28 22.94
N SER A 87 2.67 -12.97 22.98
CA SER A 87 1.69 -12.36 23.90
C SER A 87 0.29 -12.23 23.30
N TYR A 88 0.17 -12.23 21.97
CA TYR A 88 -1.11 -12.11 21.25
C TYR A 88 -1.95 -13.40 21.27
N ARG A 89 -1.37 -14.52 21.70
CA ARG A 89 -2.09 -15.78 21.87
C ARG A 89 -1.41 -16.68 22.90
N ASN A 90 -2.14 -17.64 23.44
CA ASN A 90 -1.54 -18.66 24.31
C ASN A 90 -0.66 -19.63 23.51
N SER A 91 0.53 -19.94 24.03
CA SER A 91 1.43 -20.97 23.53
C SER A 91 1.67 -22.02 24.61
N GLU A 92 1.32 -23.28 24.35
CA GLU A 92 1.49 -24.37 25.33
C GLU A 92 2.96 -24.62 25.67
N SER A 93 3.85 -24.50 24.69
CA SER A 93 5.31 -24.62 24.90
C SER A 93 5.97 -23.30 25.33
N GLY A 94 5.31 -22.17 25.08
CA GLY A 94 5.90 -20.84 25.26
C GLY A 94 6.96 -20.47 24.21
N GLU A 95 7.19 -21.29 23.18
CA GLU A 95 8.34 -21.14 22.26
C GLU A 95 7.94 -21.20 20.78
N SER A 96 6.71 -20.82 20.45
CA SER A 96 6.20 -20.94 19.08
C SER A 96 6.58 -19.77 18.17
N LEU A 97 6.94 -18.62 18.74
CA LEU A 97 7.32 -17.43 17.99
C LEU A 97 8.84 -17.39 17.81
N HIS A 98 9.29 -17.38 16.56
CA HIS A 98 10.70 -17.49 16.19
C HIS A 98 11.10 -16.28 15.37
N ARG A 99 12.26 -15.70 15.67
CA ARG A 99 12.85 -14.62 14.89
C ARG A 99 14.11 -15.11 14.21
N ASN A 100 14.20 -14.91 12.90
CA ASN A 100 15.44 -15.08 12.17
C ASN A 100 16.36 -13.90 12.49
N LYS A 101 17.55 -14.16 13.03
CA LYS A 101 18.48 -13.12 13.46
C LYS A 101 19.14 -12.37 12.30
N LYS A 102 19.18 -12.98 11.11
CA LYS A 102 19.83 -12.41 9.94
C LYS A 102 18.87 -11.61 9.07
N SER A 103 17.66 -12.12 8.83
CA SER A 103 16.67 -11.42 8.00
C SER A 103 15.73 -10.53 8.81
N GLY A 104 15.70 -10.67 10.14
CA GLY A 104 14.77 -9.95 11.01
C GLY A 104 13.33 -10.47 10.95
N ILE A 105 13.02 -11.38 10.01
CA ILE A 105 11.70 -11.97 9.80
C ILE A 105 11.29 -12.80 11.01
N TRP A 106 10.02 -12.68 11.37
CA TRP A 106 9.37 -13.49 12.39
C TRP A 106 8.51 -14.57 11.76
N VAL A 107 8.45 -15.71 12.41
CA VAL A 107 7.57 -16.83 12.06
C VAL A 107 6.92 -17.34 13.33
N ASP A 108 5.61 -17.54 13.32
CA ASP A 108 4.94 -18.31 14.37
C ASP A 108 4.66 -19.72 13.84
N TRP A 109 5.34 -20.74 14.37
CA TRP A 109 5.21 -22.13 13.91
C TRP A 109 3.82 -22.74 14.10
N ARG A 110 2.94 -22.07 14.85
CA ARG A 110 1.55 -22.50 14.98
C ARG A 110 0.64 -21.92 13.90
N LEU A 111 1.05 -20.81 13.30
CA LEU A 111 0.29 -20.06 12.30
C LEU A 111 0.91 -20.20 10.90
N CYS A 112 2.17 -20.62 10.81
CA CYS A 112 2.81 -20.84 9.52
C CYS A 112 2.19 -22.04 8.79
N GLU A 113 2.10 -21.92 7.49
CA GLU A 113 1.73 -23.01 6.59
C GLU A 113 2.95 -23.38 5.75
N GLU A 114 3.11 -24.65 5.41
CA GLU A 114 4.11 -25.07 4.42
C GLU A 114 3.50 -24.95 3.01
N ASP A 115 4.23 -24.34 2.09
CA ASP A 115 3.86 -24.35 0.67
C ASP A 115 4.19 -25.70 0.01
N GLU A 116 3.77 -25.87 -1.26
CA GLU A 116 3.97 -27.11 -2.01
C GLU A 116 5.45 -27.46 -2.26
N ASP A 117 6.34 -26.48 -2.16
CA ASP A 117 7.80 -26.61 -2.35
C ASP A 117 8.56 -26.74 -1.02
N GLY A 118 7.84 -26.79 0.12
CA GLY A 118 8.42 -26.86 1.46
C GLY A 118 8.96 -25.54 2.01
N GLY A 119 8.58 -24.42 1.39
CA GLY A 119 8.74 -23.08 1.93
C GLY A 119 7.72 -22.79 3.04
N LEU A 120 8.02 -21.80 3.87
CA LEU A 120 7.16 -21.40 4.98
C LEU A 120 6.41 -20.13 4.60
N LEU A 121 5.08 -20.23 4.56
CA LEU A 121 4.15 -19.13 4.45
C LEU A 121 3.83 -18.60 5.85
N GLY A 122 3.53 -17.30 5.95
CA GLY A 122 3.20 -16.65 7.22
C GLY A 122 4.40 -16.06 7.97
N GLY A 123 5.48 -15.71 7.25
CA GLY A 123 6.49 -14.82 7.79
C GLY A 123 5.98 -13.38 7.90
N PHE A 124 6.36 -12.65 8.95
CA PHE A 124 5.91 -11.28 9.18
C PHE A 124 6.99 -10.38 9.79
N GLY A 125 6.76 -9.07 9.73
CA GLY A 125 7.67 -8.05 10.24
C GLY A 125 7.35 -7.62 11.68
N LEU A 126 8.27 -6.83 12.25
CA LEU A 126 8.17 -6.29 13.62
C LEU A 126 6.92 -5.43 13.83
N VAL A 127 6.49 -4.67 12.82
CA VAL A 127 5.30 -3.82 12.90
C VAL A 127 4.02 -4.66 13.01
N SER A 128 3.91 -5.75 12.25
CA SER A 128 2.78 -6.68 12.34
C SER A 128 2.76 -7.40 13.69
N LEU A 129 3.91 -7.84 14.20
CA LEU A 129 4.01 -8.38 15.56
C LEU A 129 3.46 -7.39 16.58
N PHE A 130 3.96 -6.15 16.58
CA PHE A 130 3.51 -5.12 17.49
C PHE A 130 2.01 -4.79 17.35
N ALA A 131 1.46 -4.84 16.13
CA ALA A 131 0.03 -4.64 15.90
C ALA A 131 -0.81 -5.75 16.55
N ALA A 132 -0.40 -7.02 16.39
CA ALA A 132 -1.08 -8.17 16.98
C ALA A 132 -1.03 -8.15 18.51
N GLU A 133 0.13 -7.82 19.11
CA GLU A 133 0.29 -7.69 20.56
C GLU A 133 -0.61 -6.61 21.18
N ARG A 134 -1.03 -5.63 20.36
CA ARG A 134 -1.92 -4.54 20.79
C ARG A 134 -3.38 -4.80 20.40
N GLY A 135 -3.70 -5.99 19.90
CA GLY A 135 -5.04 -6.38 19.49
C GLY A 135 -5.60 -5.53 18.35
N ARG A 136 -4.74 -4.96 17.50
CA ARG A 136 -5.17 -4.24 16.28
C ARG A 136 -5.51 -5.20 15.15
N ILE A 137 -4.80 -6.31 15.09
CA ILE A 137 -5.04 -7.46 14.22
C ILE A 137 -5.12 -8.71 15.10
N GLU A 138 -5.79 -9.75 14.62
CA GLU A 138 -6.00 -10.98 15.38
C GLU A 138 -4.70 -11.77 15.55
N ASP A 139 -3.88 -11.77 14.50
CA ASP A 139 -2.59 -12.44 14.48
C ASP A 139 -1.63 -11.68 13.54
N PRO A 140 -0.31 -11.85 13.71
CA PRO A 140 0.67 -11.03 13.01
C PRO A 140 0.92 -11.43 11.55
N THR A 141 0.31 -12.52 11.07
CA THR A 141 0.37 -12.90 9.64
C THR A 141 -0.64 -12.13 8.80
N GLN A 142 -1.63 -11.48 9.44
CA GLN A 142 -2.59 -10.62 8.76
C GLN A 142 -1.89 -9.41 8.13
N GLU A 143 -2.20 -9.15 6.87
CA GLU A 143 -1.71 -7.98 6.16
C GLU A 143 -2.31 -6.70 6.75
N LEU A 144 -1.45 -5.72 7.06
CA LEU A 144 -1.87 -4.37 7.41
C LEU A 144 -2.01 -3.57 6.11
N ASN A 145 -3.14 -2.90 5.92
CA ASN A 145 -3.23 -1.93 4.83
C ASN A 145 -2.30 -0.73 5.08
N GLY A 146 -2.08 0.12 4.06
CA GLY A 146 -1.13 1.23 4.17
C GLY A 146 -1.39 2.18 5.35
N GLU A 147 -2.65 2.51 5.63
CA GLU A 147 -3.00 3.37 6.77
C GLU A 147 -2.79 2.65 8.11
N GLU A 148 -3.18 1.37 8.20
CA GLU A 148 -2.98 0.55 9.39
C GLU A 148 -1.50 0.35 9.71
N TRP A 149 -0.68 0.12 8.69
CA TRP A 149 0.76 -0.04 8.82
C TRP A 149 1.41 1.26 9.32
N VAL A 150 1.11 2.40 8.68
CA VAL A 150 1.63 3.72 9.08
C VAL A 150 1.24 4.05 10.53
N ASN A 151 -0.01 3.78 10.89
CA ASN A 151 -0.49 3.96 12.25
C ASN A 151 0.24 3.02 13.23
N ALA A 152 0.39 1.74 12.91
CA ALA A 152 1.10 0.79 13.74
C ALA A 152 2.57 1.18 13.93
N TYR A 153 3.26 1.59 12.86
CA TYR A 153 4.64 2.07 12.88
C TYR A 153 4.81 3.31 13.75
N ASN A 154 3.98 4.33 13.59
CA ASN A 154 4.04 5.53 14.42
C ASN A 154 3.79 5.24 15.91
N ASN A 155 2.91 4.27 16.20
CA ASN A 155 2.69 3.79 17.56
C ASN A 155 3.90 2.99 18.10
N LEU A 156 4.57 2.21 17.26
CA LEU A 156 5.79 1.49 17.62
C LEU A 156 6.90 2.50 17.93
N ARG A 157 7.18 3.42 17.01
CA ARG A 157 8.19 4.48 17.16
C ARG A 157 7.98 5.33 18.41
N SER A 158 6.77 5.80 18.66
CA SER A 158 6.48 6.64 19.84
C SER A 158 6.60 5.92 21.18
N LYS A 159 6.53 4.59 21.19
CA LYS A 159 6.64 3.77 22.42
C LYS A 159 7.99 3.08 22.56
N SER A 160 8.75 2.98 21.47
CA SER A 160 10.09 2.42 21.47
C SER A 160 11.05 3.33 22.22
N ASN A 161 11.98 2.73 22.95
CA ASN A 161 13.15 3.39 23.52
C ASN A 161 14.30 3.55 22.49
N LEU A 162 14.14 3.00 21.28
CA LEU A 162 15.10 3.11 20.18
C LEU A 162 14.71 4.25 19.24
N GLU A 163 15.73 4.91 18.66
CA GLU A 163 15.53 5.90 17.60
C GLU A 163 15.20 5.18 16.29
N LEU A 164 13.90 5.12 15.95
CA LEU A 164 13.43 4.62 14.66
C LEU A 164 13.28 5.76 13.64
N PRO A 165 13.52 5.51 12.34
CA PRO A 165 13.44 6.52 11.29
C PRO A 165 12.06 7.18 11.23
N GLU A 166 12.00 8.43 10.79
CA GLU A 166 10.71 9.04 10.45
C GLU A 166 10.28 8.50 9.10
N LEU A 167 8.98 8.23 8.95
CA LEU A 167 8.44 8.09 7.61
C LEU A 167 8.61 9.46 6.96
N GLU A 168 9.32 9.55 5.83
CA GLU A 168 9.32 10.80 5.10
C GLU A 168 7.86 11.11 4.76
N ASP A 169 7.39 12.28 5.19
CA ASP A 169 6.10 12.76 4.74
C ASP A 169 6.13 12.72 3.20
N ALA A 170 5.26 11.92 2.59
CA ALA A 170 4.89 12.09 1.18
C ALA A 170 4.28 13.50 0.91
N ASP A 171 4.22 14.32 1.95
CA ASP A 171 3.95 15.75 1.96
C ASP A 171 5.25 16.60 2.04
N LYS A 172 6.36 16.14 1.44
CA LYS A 172 7.27 17.07 0.76
C LYS A 172 6.43 17.75 -0.31
N GLY A 173 5.76 18.82 0.12
CA GLY A 173 4.68 19.46 -0.58
C GLY A 173 4.98 19.58 -2.06
N ILE A 174 3.99 19.23 -2.88
CA ILE A 174 4.04 19.41 -4.33
C ILE A 174 4.74 20.74 -4.58
N ASP A 175 5.94 20.65 -5.16
CA ASP A 175 6.77 21.83 -5.35
C ASP A 175 5.90 22.86 -6.07
N VAL A 176 5.78 24.07 -5.52
CA VAL A 176 4.95 25.12 -6.11
C VAL A 176 5.42 25.40 -7.54
N ASP A 177 6.69 25.11 -7.85
CA ASP A 177 7.22 25.13 -9.22
C ASP A 177 6.75 23.95 -10.09
N GLU A 178 6.46 22.79 -9.50
CA GLU A 178 5.81 21.66 -10.19
C GLU A 178 4.31 21.93 -10.44
N LEU A 179 3.59 22.56 -9.51
CA LEU A 179 2.22 23.05 -9.74
C LEU A 179 2.17 24.13 -10.84
N ARG A 180 3.19 25.01 -10.90
CA ARG A 180 3.34 25.99 -11.99
C ARG A 180 3.62 25.32 -13.33
N ARG A 181 4.40 24.23 -13.36
CA ARG A 181 4.60 23.43 -14.58
C ARG A 181 3.31 22.73 -14.99
N TRP A 182 2.57 22.15 -14.05
CA TRP A 182 1.28 21.52 -14.33
C TRP A 182 0.22 22.51 -14.81
N SER A 183 0.14 23.72 -14.24
CA SER A 183 -0.76 24.76 -14.75
C SER A 183 -0.38 25.17 -16.17
N GLN A 184 0.91 25.26 -16.49
CA GLN A 184 1.39 25.57 -17.84
C GLN A 184 1.11 24.44 -18.84
N ILE A 185 1.25 23.18 -18.43
CA ILE A 185 0.91 22.00 -19.24
C ILE A 185 -0.60 21.96 -19.47
N ARG A 186 -1.41 22.15 -18.43
CA ARG A 186 -2.88 22.20 -18.52
C ARG A 186 -3.34 23.35 -19.42
N ASP A 187 -2.73 24.53 -19.31
CA ASP A 187 -3.03 25.67 -20.18
C ASP A 187 -2.55 25.43 -21.61
N GLY A 188 -1.43 24.71 -21.80
CA GLY A 188 -0.98 24.21 -23.09
C GLY A 188 -2.01 23.28 -23.72
N TYR A 189 -2.49 22.31 -22.96
CA TYR A 189 -3.50 21.34 -23.38
C TYR A 189 -4.83 22.02 -23.69
N LYS A 190 -5.32 22.91 -22.81
CA LYS A 190 -6.55 23.69 -23.04
C LYS A 190 -6.43 24.56 -24.31
N ARG A 191 -5.28 25.19 -24.55
CA ARG A 191 -5.04 25.97 -25.77
C ARG A 191 -4.96 25.09 -27.02
N ALA A 192 -4.40 23.88 -26.92
CA ALA A 192 -4.36 22.94 -28.04
C ALA A 192 -5.75 22.37 -28.33
N TYR A 193 -6.48 21.96 -27.30
CA TYR A 193 -7.85 21.47 -27.36
C TYR A 193 -8.79 22.51 -27.97
N ASN A 194 -8.75 23.77 -27.52
CA ASN A 194 -9.58 24.86 -28.06
C ASN A 194 -9.24 25.22 -29.52
N LYS A 195 -8.11 24.74 -30.07
CA LYS A 195 -7.78 24.89 -31.49
C LYS A 195 -8.37 23.78 -32.35
N THR A 196 -8.75 22.64 -31.77
CA THR A 196 -9.44 21.55 -32.48
C THR A 196 -10.86 21.96 -32.84
N GLU A 197 -11.48 21.31 -33.84
CA GLU A 197 -12.87 21.58 -34.20
C GLU A 197 -13.82 21.31 -33.04
N ARG A 198 -13.56 20.25 -32.27
CA ARG A 198 -14.34 19.89 -31.08
C ARG A 198 -14.24 20.95 -29.98
N GLY A 199 -13.03 21.37 -29.64
CA GLY A 199 -12.85 22.44 -28.64
C GLY A 199 -13.41 23.79 -29.09
N LYS A 200 -13.41 24.10 -30.39
CA LYS A 200 -14.10 25.29 -30.94
C LYS A 200 -15.62 25.19 -30.82
N CYS A 201 -16.18 24.00 -31.09
CA CYS A 201 -17.62 23.75 -30.93
C CYS A 201 -18.05 23.84 -29.46
N ASP A 202 -17.28 23.26 -28.54
CA ASP A 202 -17.58 23.29 -27.11
C ASP A 202 -17.43 24.70 -26.52
N GLN A 203 -16.45 25.48 -27.00
CA GLN A 203 -16.31 26.89 -26.63
C GLN A 203 -17.46 27.74 -27.20
N ALA A 204 -17.86 27.51 -28.45
CA ALA A 204 -19.02 28.18 -29.05
C ALA A 204 -20.36 27.78 -28.41
N ALA A 205 -20.44 26.61 -27.78
CA ALA A 205 -21.59 26.18 -27.00
C ALA A 205 -21.59 26.82 -25.60
N ALA A 206 -20.43 26.94 -24.96
CA ALA A 206 -20.28 27.62 -23.67
C ALA A 206 -20.53 29.14 -23.76
N ASP A 207 -20.15 29.78 -24.87
CA ASP A 207 -20.37 31.22 -25.12
C ASP A 207 -21.84 31.57 -25.46
N LYS A 208 -22.72 30.56 -25.62
CA LYS A 208 -24.15 30.73 -25.92
C LYS A 208 -25.07 30.64 -24.69
N ILE A 209 -24.51 30.46 -23.50
CA ILE A 209 -25.19 30.56 -22.19
C ILE A 209 -24.96 31.96 -21.64
#